data_AF-A0A6L8KVF0-F1
#
_entry.id   AF-A0A6L8KVF0-F1
#
_cell.length_a   1.000
_cell.length_b   1.000
_cell.length_c   1.000
_cell.angle_alpha   90.00
_cell.angle_beta   90.00
_cell.angle_gamma   90.00
#
_symmetry.space_group_name_H-M   'P 1'
#
loop_
_entity.id
_entity.type
_entity.pdbx_description
1 polymer ?
#
loop_
_entity_poly.entity_id
_entity_poly.type
_entity_poly.pdbx_seq_one_letter_code
_entity_poly.pdbx_strand_id
1 'polypeptide(L)'
;MTNKYFIAGSDLAPLPYESSRSVLARLGWRTGRTMAPILAAYRSSLNSGIETDEQIGSPLYVLTRNWLRSMSDELRFYENGRIVPEGEYKFFERRFRFCPLCLEECYHSYFFQWKALHICPRHRCQLVVHCQCCGKDVDQSIPDFPQSQSRIGRTEYDCQSCGQPICGAGPDLQLHLQLRADSLNLSEILGKVASQFAGEFERMSFLYSALYRWTWHHHDDFAGSLQVLDGLQRLVAQCPLPVGLSQSLGLTFLRWHSRQLEEISKDRVANKVGSSRSVISARAVYLVTRRRIARWIFRRASVEEEDRRLWQRFSDIKPQLLVDDWPRLELAYLFLCSYMESFVALPLDRRHLIVFAPQPEPYWHTERLREFSRSAYSAWFLCSFSMIYHGLSKHRDLPVLNAIQVMKRHPVWLTTISIVQSVGVNSGMCYFPTVEGMPLAPFKTGNVR
;
A
#
# COMPACT_ATOMS: atom_id res chain seq x y z
N MET A 1 8.75 43.44 -33.23
CA MET A 1 8.86 42.01 -33.61
C MET A 1 9.96 41.40 -32.76
N THR A 2 9.61 40.69 -31.69
CA THR A 2 10.61 40.02 -30.85
C THR A 2 11.13 38.80 -31.61
N ASN A 3 12.45 38.75 -31.83
CA ASN A 3 13.11 37.55 -32.37
C ASN A 3 12.77 36.38 -31.46
N LYS A 4 11.89 35.47 -31.92
CA LYS A 4 11.66 34.20 -31.24
C LYS A 4 12.93 33.39 -31.37
N TYR A 5 13.73 33.34 -30.32
CA TYR A 5 14.87 32.44 -30.24
C TYR A 5 14.39 31.00 -30.46
N PHE A 6 14.83 30.38 -31.55
CA PHE A 6 14.57 28.96 -31.80
C PHE A 6 15.52 28.14 -30.93
N ILE A 7 14.97 27.30 -30.07
CA ILE A 7 15.76 26.36 -29.27
C ILE A 7 15.80 25.04 -30.02
N ALA A 8 17.00 24.55 -30.33
CA ALA A 8 17.18 23.23 -30.92
C ALA A 8 16.55 22.16 -30.03
N GLY A 9 15.67 21.33 -30.61
CA GLY A 9 14.94 20.29 -29.89
C GLY A 9 13.62 20.75 -29.26
N SER A 10 13.25 22.04 -29.36
CA SER A 10 11.94 22.54 -28.89
C SER A 10 10.73 21.95 -29.62
N ASP A 11 10.96 21.39 -30.79
CA ASP A 11 10.04 20.59 -31.59
C ASP A 11 9.87 19.15 -31.08
N LEU A 12 10.75 18.69 -30.19
CA LEU A 12 10.78 17.32 -29.67
C LEU A 12 10.10 17.21 -28.29
N ALA A 13 8.83 17.62 -28.25
CA ALA A 13 7.98 17.55 -27.06
C ALA A 13 8.00 16.15 -26.40
N PRO A 14 7.75 16.03 -25.08
CA PRO A 14 7.75 14.74 -24.38
C PRO A 14 6.88 13.70 -25.08
N LEU A 15 7.38 12.47 -25.17
CA LEU A 15 6.61 11.32 -25.64
C LEU A 15 5.73 10.76 -24.51
N PRO A 16 4.70 9.97 -24.83
CA PRO A 16 3.89 9.28 -23.81
C PRO A 16 4.77 8.51 -22.82
N TYR A 17 4.48 8.67 -21.52
CA TYR A 17 5.15 7.99 -20.42
C TYR A 17 6.67 8.20 -20.35
N GLU A 18 7.18 9.22 -21.04
CA GLU A 18 8.58 9.59 -20.98
C GLU A 18 8.92 10.13 -19.59
N SER A 19 10.10 9.80 -19.08
CA SER A 19 10.60 10.42 -17.83
C SER A 19 11.12 11.83 -18.08
N SER A 20 10.92 12.71 -17.11
CA SER A 20 11.50 14.07 -17.09
C SER A 20 12.98 14.04 -17.35
N ARG A 21 13.67 13.05 -16.76
CA ARG A 21 15.09 12.81 -16.99
C ARG A 21 15.43 12.58 -18.47
N SER A 22 14.65 11.77 -19.19
CA SER A 22 14.83 11.52 -20.63
C SER A 22 14.60 12.76 -21.47
N VAL A 23 13.57 13.54 -21.14
CA VAL A 23 13.26 14.80 -21.82
C VAL A 23 14.41 15.79 -21.67
N LEU A 24 14.89 15.96 -20.44
CA LEU A 24 16.04 16.80 -20.15
C LEU A 24 17.30 16.27 -20.86
N ALA A 25 17.50 14.94 -20.83
CA ALA A 25 18.60 14.24 -21.49
C ALA A 25 18.66 14.44 -23.01
N ARG A 26 17.49 14.52 -23.64
CA ARG A 26 17.40 14.81 -25.06
C ARG A 26 17.67 16.29 -25.34
N LEU A 27 17.18 17.20 -24.49
CA LEU A 27 17.38 18.64 -24.66
C LEU A 27 18.85 19.04 -24.52
N GLY A 28 19.57 18.56 -23.52
CA GLY A 28 20.99 18.86 -23.36
C GLY A 28 21.81 18.29 -24.52
N TRP A 29 21.54 17.05 -24.93
CA TRP A 29 22.12 16.47 -26.15
C TRP A 29 21.89 17.33 -27.40
N ARG A 30 20.65 17.75 -27.69
CA ARG A 30 20.31 18.57 -28.87
C ARG A 30 20.91 19.98 -28.85
N THR A 31 21.13 20.53 -27.66
CA THR A 31 21.66 21.89 -27.48
C THR A 31 23.17 21.92 -27.24
N GLY A 32 23.83 20.76 -27.11
CA GLY A 32 25.22 20.65 -26.69
C GLY A 32 25.47 21.18 -25.27
N ARG A 33 24.42 21.26 -24.44
CA ARG A 33 24.47 21.78 -23.07
C ARG A 33 24.43 20.64 -22.07
N THR A 34 25.07 20.86 -20.93
CA THR A 34 24.97 19.91 -19.82
C THR A 34 23.61 20.01 -19.11
N MET A 35 23.19 18.94 -18.42
CA MET A 35 21.99 18.96 -17.54
C MET A 35 22.04 20.05 -16.49
N ALA A 36 23.23 20.38 -15.98
CA ALA A 36 23.36 21.07 -14.71
C ALA A 36 22.66 22.45 -14.70
N PRO A 37 22.82 23.32 -15.72
CA PRO A 37 22.05 24.56 -15.83
C PRO A 37 20.53 24.35 -15.93
N ILE A 38 20.09 23.31 -16.66
CA ILE A 38 18.65 23.03 -16.86
C ILE A 38 18.02 22.54 -15.56
N LEU A 39 18.69 21.62 -14.86
CA LEU A 39 18.28 21.12 -13.54
C LEU A 39 18.32 22.20 -12.47
N ALA A 40 19.35 23.07 -12.47
CA ALA A 40 19.45 24.18 -11.53
C ALA A 40 18.26 25.12 -11.69
N ALA A 41 17.92 25.50 -12.93
CA ALA A 41 16.77 26.34 -13.21
C ALA A 41 15.45 25.68 -12.77
N TYR A 42 15.28 24.38 -13.04
CA TYR A 42 14.10 23.63 -12.59
C TYR A 42 13.97 23.58 -11.06
N ARG A 43 15.06 23.31 -10.33
CA ARG A 43 15.03 23.24 -8.86
C ARG A 43 14.66 24.58 -8.22
N SER A 44 15.19 25.67 -8.76
CA SER A 44 14.80 27.01 -8.30
C SER A 44 13.28 27.21 -8.41
N SER A 45 12.66 26.74 -9.50
CA SER A 45 11.21 26.84 -9.71
C SER A 45 10.37 26.06 -8.69
N LEU A 46 10.86 24.91 -8.22
CA LEU A 46 10.14 24.06 -7.26
C LEU A 46 10.21 24.61 -5.84
N ASN A 47 11.34 25.22 -5.46
CA ASN A 47 11.60 25.58 -4.08
C ASN A 47 11.16 27.00 -3.71
N SER A 48 11.21 27.96 -4.64
CA SER A 48 11.06 29.36 -4.26
C SER A 48 9.61 29.85 -4.20
N GLY A 49 8.68 29.25 -4.94
CA GLY A 49 7.32 29.79 -5.14
C GLY A 49 7.26 31.20 -5.77
N ILE A 50 8.40 31.89 -5.83
CA ILE A 50 8.66 33.25 -6.28
C ILE A 50 9.68 33.11 -7.40
N GLU A 51 9.25 33.42 -8.62
CA GLU A 51 10.11 33.38 -9.80
C GLU A 51 10.89 34.70 -9.89
N THR A 52 12.19 34.63 -10.16
CA THR A 52 12.97 35.85 -10.45
C THR A 52 12.77 36.25 -11.91
N ASP A 53 12.71 37.54 -12.22
CA ASP A 53 12.52 38.05 -13.59
C ASP A 53 13.59 37.53 -14.57
N GLU A 54 14.83 37.31 -14.11
CA GLU A 54 15.90 36.72 -14.91
C GLU A 54 15.62 35.27 -15.33
N GLN A 55 14.95 34.47 -14.50
CA GLN A 55 14.60 33.09 -14.83
C GLN A 55 13.47 33.03 -15.86
N ILE A 56 12.49 33.94 -15.76
CA ILE A 56 11.36 34.04 -16.70
C ILE A 56 11.86 34.42 -18.12
N GLY A 57 12.98 35.16 -18.21
CA GLY A 57 13.56 35.60 -19.47
C GLY A 57 14.21 34.51 -20.33
N SER A 58 14.55 33.34 -19.78
CA SER A 58 15.22 32.27 -20.54
C SER A 58 14.21 31.41 -21.31
N PRO A 59 14.21 31.40 -22.66
CA PRO A 59 13.26 30.59 -23.44
C PRO A 59 13.39 29.08 -23.15
N LEU A 60 14.59 28.62 -22.79
CA LEU A 60 14.85 27.21 -22.47
C LEU A 60 14.22 26.81 -21.14
N TYR A 61 14.23 27.73 -20.18
CA TYR A 61 13.58 27.52 -18.89
C TYR A 61 12.05 27.45 -19.05
N VAL A 62 11.46 28.41 -19.78
CA VAL A 62 10.01 28.43 -20.03
C VAL A 62 9.55 27.15 -20.74
N LEU A 63 10.28 26.73 -21.77
CA LEU A 63 10.01 25.48 -22.49
C LEU A 63 10.06 24.27 -21.55
N THR A 64 11.16 24.11 -20.82
CA THR A 64 11.38 22.97 -19.92
C THR A 64 10.32 22.92 -18.82
N ARG A 65 9.98 24.07 -18.22
CA ARG A 65 8.93 24.18 -17.20
C ARG A 65 7.58 23.74 -17.74
N ASN A 66 7.20 24.18 -18.94
CA ASN A 66 5.92 23.82 -19.55
C ASN A 66 5.85 22.32 -19.84
N TRP A 67 6.94 21.73 -20.33
CA TRP A 67 7.03 20.29 -20.53
C TRP A 67 6.92 19.53 -19.21
N LEU A 68 7.71 19.87 -18.19
CA LEU A 68 7.67 19.18 -16.89
C LEU A 68 6.29 19.31 -16.21
N ARG A 69 5.59 20.43 -16.37
CA ARG A 69 4.19 20.57 -15.91
C ARG A 69 3.23 19.63 -16.62
N SER A 70 3.45 19.36 -17.91
CA SER A 70 2.63 18.39 -18.66
C SER A 70 2.90 16.94 -18.25
N MET A 71 4.00 16.66 -17.55
CA MET A 71 4.40 15.33 -17.10
C MET A 71 3.81 14.98 -15.73
N SER A 72 2.57 15.40 -15.49
CA SER A 72 1.88 15.16 -14.22
C SER A 72 1.71 13.68 -13.89
N ASP A 73 1.71 12.81 -14.91
CA ASP A 73 1.64 11.36 -14.70
C ASP A 73 2.92 10.79 -14.07
N GLU A 74 4.09 11.32 -14.40
CA GLU A 74 5.35 10.91 -13.73
C GLU A 74 5.34 11.33 -12.25
N LEU A 75 4.88 12.55 -11.97
CA LEU A 75 4.73 13.04 -10.60
C LEU A 75 3.76 12.17 -9.82
N ARG A 76 2.56 11.91 -10.36
CA ARG A 76 1.58 11.00 -9.78
C ARG A 76 2.15 9.60 -9.57
N PHE A 77 2.94 9.09 -10.52
CA PHE A 77 3.60 7.80 -10.40
C PHE A 77 4.53 7.75 -9.18
N TYR A 78 5.39 8.77 -8.98
CA TYR A 78 6.27 8.82 -7.82
C TYR A 78 5.54 9.17 -6.50
N GLU A 79 4.55 10.06 -6.54
CA GLU A 79 3.69 10.42 -5.40
C GLU A 79 2.96 9.19 -4.88
N ASN A 80 2.40 8.38 -5.79
CA ASN A 80 1.84 7.10 -5.47
C ASN A 80 2.89 6.25 -4.73
N GLY A 81 4.09 6.03 -5.27
CA GLY A 81 5.08 5.22 -4.54
C GLY A 81 5.66 5.81 -3.24
N ARG A 82 5.34 7.05 -2.85
CA ARG A 82 5.75 7.72 -1.61
C ARG A 82 4.81 7.44 -0.42
N ILE A 83 4.30 6.22 -0.29
CA ILE A 83 3.30 5.82 0.73
C ILE A 83 3.81 5.98 2.18
N VAL A 84 5.10 6.24 2.39
CA VAL A 84 5.72 6.27 3.72
C VAL A 84 6.21 7.67 4.06
N PRO A 85 5.85 8.22 5.23
CA PRO A 85 6.39 9.49 5.75
C PRO A 85 7.93 9.55 5.79
N GLU A 86 8.60 8.40 5.81
CA GLU A 86 10.06 8.28 5.92
C GLU A 86 10.79 8.11 4.57
N GLY A 87 10.12 8.35 3.43
CA GLY A 87 10.81 8.61 2.16
C GLY A 87 11.50 7.42 1.48
N GLU A 88 11.30 6.18 1.95
CA GLU A 88 11.82 5.01 1.25
C GLU A 88 10.97 4.64 0.03
N TYR A 89 11.53 4.88 -1.16
CA TYR A 89 11.00 4.45 -2.45
C TYR A 89 11.01 2.92 -2.62
N LYS A 90 10.23 2.19 -1.81
CA LYS A 90 10.33 0.72 -1.77
C LYS A 90 9.90 0.04 -3.08
N PHE A 91 8.97 0.63 -3.82
CA PHE A 91 8.49 0.10 -5.11
C PHE A 91 9.36 0.50 -6.30
N PHE A 92 10.25 1.48 -6.11
CA PHE A 92 11.10 1.97 -7.18
C PHE A 92 12.55 1.57 -6.96
N GLU A 93 13.24 1.32 -8.05
CA GLU A 93 14.68 1.22 -8.06
C GLU A 93 15.24 2.63 -7.94
N ARG A 94 16.26 2.79 -7.10
CA ARG A 94 16.97 4.06 -6.97
C ARG A 94 18.02 4.21 -8.07
N ARG A 95 18.58 3.08 -8.50
CA ARG A 95 19.50 3.00 -9.62
C ARG A 95 18.78 3.28 -10.94
N PHE A 96 19.40 4.03 -11.84
CA PHE A 96 18.89 4.30 -13.16
C PHE A 96 18.80 3.00 -13.98
N ARG A 97 17.60 2.44 -14.02
CA ARG A 97 17.26 1.31 -14.88
C ARG A 97 16.87 1.79 -16.27
N PHE A 98 17.41 1.18 -17.31
CA PHE A 98 17.09 1.55 -18.68
C PHE A 98 17.04 0.35 -19.62
N CYS A 99 16.35 0.53 -20.74
CA CYS A 99 16.44 -0.35 -21.91
C CYS A 99 17.49 0.24 -22.85
N PRO A 100 18.55 -0.50 -23.24
CA PRO A 100 19.59 0.02 -24.12
C PRO A 100 19.03 0.56 -25.45
N LEU A 101 18.10 -0.19 -26.05
CA LEU A 101 17.48 0.16 -27.34
C LEU A 101 16.59 1.40 -27.24
N CYS A 102 15.76 1.53 -26.19
CA CYS A 102 14.98 2.76 -26.00
C CYS A 102 15.89 3.98 -25.80
N LEU A 103 16.99 3.79 -25.09
CA LEU A 103 17.88 4.89 -24.75
C LEU A 103 18.67 5.39 -25.97
N GLU A 104 19.05 4.49 -26.89
CA GLU A 104 19.59 4.85 -28.21
C GLU A 104 18.61 5.73 -29.02
N GLU A 105 17.30 5.46 -28.91
CA GLU A 105 16.22 6.30 -29.48
C GLU A 105 15.96 7.60 -28.70
N CYS A 106 16.86 8.00 -27.80
CA CYS A 106 16.71 9.16 -26.92
C CYS A 106 15.42 9.11 -26.07
N TYR A 107 15.05 7.92 -25.59
CA TYR A 107 13.84 7.68 -24.80
C TYR A 107 14.10 6.83 -23.55
N HIS A 108 13.56 7.26 -22.42
CA HIS A 108 13.47 6.46 -21.21
C HIS A 108 12.12 6.73 -20.53
N SER A 109 11.37 5.66 -20.28
CA SER A 109 10.08 5.72 -19.56
C SER A 109 10.30 5.75 -18.05
N TYR A 110 9.54 6.57 -17.32
CA TYR A 110 9.60 6.56 -15.85
C TYR A 110 9.17 5.21 -15.23
N PHE A 111 8.40 4.39 -15.97
CA PHE A 111 8.05 3.04 -15.53
C PHE A 111 9.25 2.11 -15.38
N PHE A 112 10.38 2.38 -16.04
CA PHE A 112 11.57 1.54 -15.90
C PHE A 112 12.14 1.56 -14.48
N GLN A 113 11.79 2.59 -13.69
CA GLN A 113 12.12 2.64 -12.27
C GLN A 113 11.22 1.76 -11.41
N TRP A 114 10.10 1.22 -11.92
CA TRP A 114 9.28 0.26 -11.18
C TRP A 114 9.99 -1.08 -11.01
N LYS A 115 10.29 -1.50 -9.77
CA LYS A 115 11.06 -2.73 -9.50
C LYS A 115 10.46 -3.98 -10.12
N ALA A 116 9.13 -4.10 -10.16
CA ALA A 116 8.47 -5.28 -10.72
C ALA A 116 8.56 -5.36 -12.25
N LEU A 117 8.83 -4.24 -12.93
CA LEU A 117 9.03 -4.23 -14.38
C LEU A 117 10.47 -4.61 -14.69
N HIS A 118 10.75 -5.88 -15.02
CA HIS A 118 12.12 -6.34 -15.33
C HIS A 118 12.49 -6.26 -16.81
N ILE A 119 11.49 -6.35 -17.68
CA ILE A 119 11.65 -6.44 -19.13
C ILE A 119 11.04 -5.19 -19.76
N CYS A 120 11.73 -4.61 -20.74
CA CYS A 120 11.20 -3.50 -21.54
C CYS A 120 9.93 -3.95 -22.28
N PRO A 121 8.77 -3.31 -22.08
CA PRO A 121 7.53 -3.70 -22.75
C PRO A 121 7.58 -3.61 -24.28
N ARG A 122 8.37 -2.66 -24.82
CA ARG A 122 8.51 -2.43 -26.25
C ARG A 122 9.51 -3.39 -26.89
N HIS A 123 10.73 -3.45 -26.36
CA HIS A 123 11.82 -4.23 -26.96
C HIS A 123 11.97 -5.66 -26.44
N ARG A 124 11.26 -6.01 -25.36
CA ARG A 124 11.30 -7.33 -24.71
C ARG A 124 12.71 -7.75 -24.24
N CYS A 125 13.61 -6.80 -24.02
CA CYS A 125 14.93 -7.04 -23.43
C CYS A 125 14.93 -6.70 -21.93
N GLN A 126 15.89 -7.25 -21.20
CA GLN A 126 16.08 -6.94 -19.79
C GLN A 126 16.39 -5.44 -19.59
N LEU A 127 15.79 -4.83 -18.56
CA LEU A 127 16.19 -3.51 -18.09
C LEU A 127 17.46 -3.64 -17.25
N VAL A 128 18.47 -2.86 -17.60
CA VAL A 128 19.82 -2.92 -17.02
C VAL A 128 20.15 -1.67 -16.20
N VAL A 129 21.15 -1.77 -15.32
CA VAL A 129 21.66 -0.67 -14.48
C VAL A 129 23.15 -0.37 -14.74
N HIS A 130 23.78 -1.11 -15.64
CA HIS A 130 25.20 -1.02 -15.95
C HIS A 130 25.41 -0.51 -17.39
N CYS A 131 26.51 0.22 -17.58
CA CYS A 131 26.95 0.66 -18.89
C CYS A 131 27.23 -0.55 -19.80
N GLN A 132 26.66 -0.54 -21.00
CA GLN A 132 26.84 -1.62 -21.97
C GLN A 132 28.24 -1.63 -22.61
N CYS A 133 29.02 -0.54 -22.48
CA CYS A 133 30.41 -0.50 -22.94
C CYS A 133 31.41 -1.03 -21.91
N CYS A 134 31.30 -0.62 -20.64
CA CYS A 134 32.32 -0.93 -19.61
C CYS A 134 31.85 -1.80 -18.46
N GLY A 135 30.56 -2.17 -18.40
CA GLY A 135 29.99 -3.05 -17.38
C GLY A 135 29.83 -2.44 -15.99
N LYS A 136 30.32 -1.21 -15.74
CA LYS A 136 30.14 -0.53 -14.46
C LYS A 136 28.71 -0.01 -14.30
N ASP A 137 28.20 -0.05 -13.07
CA ASP A 137 26.90 0.53 -12.71
C ASP A 137 26.88 2.04 -13.04
N VAL A 138 25.80 2.49 -13.69
CA VAL A 138 25.64 3.88 -14.16
C VAL A 138 25.57 4.87 -13.00
N ASP A 139 25.18 4.39 -11.80
CA ASP A 139 24.86 5.21 -10.64
C ASP A 139 25.92 5.18 -9.52
N GLN A 140 27.14 4.71 -9.79
CA GLN A 140 28.24 4.61 -8.79
C GLN A 140 28.79 5.96 -8.26
N SER A 141 28.05 7.07 -8.32
CA SER A 141 28.55 8.37 -7.88
C SER A 141 28.52 8.55 -6.35
N ILE A 142 29.72 8.60 -5.75
CA ILE A 142 30.20 9.31 -4.55
C ILE A 142 29.27 9.31 -3.31
N PRO A 143 29.71 8.71 -2.18
CA PRO A 143 28.93 8.59 -0.92
C PRO A 143 28.29 9.88 -0.37
N ASP A 144 28.82 11.05 -0.72
CA ASP A 144 28.45 12.33 -0.10
C ASP A 144 27.32 13.10 -0.79
N PHE A 145 26.72 12.56 -1.86
CA PHE A 145 25.56 13.18 -2.51
C PHE A 145 24.27 12.45 -2.12
N PRO A 146 23.31 13.10 -1.44
CA PRO A 146 22.08 12.45 -1.01
C PRO A 146 21.23 12.02 -2.22
N GLN A 147 21.28 10.71 -2.49
CA GLN A 147 20.29 9.76 -3.04
C GLN A 147 19.30 10.15 -4.16
N SER A 148 19.31 11.36 -4.71
CA SER A 148 18.22 11.80 -5.59
C SER A 148 18.59 11.90 -7.07
N GLN A 149 19.86 11.99 -7.45
CA GLN A 149 20.20 12.29 -8.85
C GLN A 149 21.50 11.62 -9.27
N SER A 150 21.38 10.38 -9.71
CA SER A 150 22.34 9.72 -10.58
C SER A 150 22.78 10.65 -11.71
N ARG A 151 24.09 10.92 -11.72
CA ARG A 151 24.75 11.83 -12.65
C ARG A 151 25.00 11.13 -13.98
N ILE A 152 23.99 10.85 -14.81
CA ILE A 152 24.34 10.63 -16.22
C ILE A 152 25.05 11.91 -16.69
N GLY A 153 26.23 11.73 -17.30
CA GLY A 153 27.32 12.69 -17.36
C GLY A 153 26.98 14.00 -18.06
N ARG A 154 27.98 14.86 -18.24
CA ARG A 154 27.88 16.22 -18.79
C ARG A 154 27.09 16.34 -20.12
N THR A 155 26.76 15.24 -20.80
CA THR A 155 26.02 15.14 -22.08
C THR A 155 24.97 14.01 -22.10
N GLU A 156 24.49 13.59 -20.92
CA GLU A 156 23.18 12.94 -20.72
C GLU A 156 22.95 11.51 -21.25
N TYR A 157 23.85 10.96 -22.05
CA TYR A 157 23.85 9.54 -22.41
C TYR A 157 25.18 8.84 -22.12
N ASP A 158 26.21 9.56 -21.68
CA ASP A 158 27.55 9.02 -21.54
C ASP A 158 27.82 8.46 -20.14
N CYS A 159 28.56 7.35 -20.11
CA CYS A 159 29.03 6.71 -18.91
C CYS A 159 30.11 7.55 -18.25
N GLN A 160 29.96 7.84 -16.95
CA GLN A 160 30.99 8.59 -16.20
C GLN A 160 32.32 7.85 -16.11
N SER A 161 32.30 6.52 -16.20
CA SER A 161 33.50 5.70 -16.03
C SER A 161 34.34 5.57 -17.30
N CYS A 162 33.72 5.43 -18.47
CA CYS A 162 34.43 5.22 -19.73
C CYS A 162 34.22 6.33 -20.77
N GLY A 163 33.33 7.29 -20.51
CA GLY A 163 32.98 8.36 -21.45
C GLY A 163 32.16 7.93 -22.68
N GLN A 164 31.89 6.62 -22.84
CA GLN A 164 31.09 6.08 -23.93
C GLN A 164 29.60 6.06 -23.60
N PRO A 165 28.68 6.04 -24.59
CA PRO A 165 27.24 5.96 -24.35
C PRO A 165 26.85 4.76 -23.47
N ILE A 166 26.02 4.99 -22.43
CA ILE A 166 25.66 3.95 -21.45
C ILE A 166 24.88 2.79 -22.06
N CYS A 167 24.17 3.00 -23.17
CA CYS A 167 23.46 1.95 -23.90
C CYS A 167 24.33 1.21 -24.93
N GLY A 168 25.60 1.58 -25.10
CA GLY A 168 26.50 0.93 -26.07
C GLY A 168 26.50 1.58 -27.46
N ALA A 169 25.50 2.41 -27.75
CA ALA A 169 25.35 3.17 -28.99
C ALA A 169 25.06 4.63 -28.67
N GLY A 170 25.51 5.54 -29.54
CA GLY A 170 25.21 6.96 -29.38
C GLY A 170 23.72 7.25 -29.59
N PRO A 171 23.18 8.32 -28.99
CA PRO A 171 21.81 8.77 -29.27
C PRO A 171 21.60 9.04 -30.78
N ASP A 172 20.51 8.51 -31.33
CA ASP A 172 20.17 8.62 -32.75
C ASP A 172 18.87 9.43 -32.95
N LEU A 173 18.98 10.54 -33.69
CA LEU A 173 17.84 11.42 -33.98
C LEU A 173 16.82 10.75 -34.90
N GLN A 174 17.27 10.01 -35.90
CA GLN A 174 16.41 9.37 -36.88
C GLN A 174 15.55 8.30 -36.19
N LEU A 175 16.16 7.50 -35.30
CA LEU A 175 15.44 6.53 -34.49
C LEU A 175 14.44 7.21 -33.54
N HIS A 176 14.80 8.35 -32.94
CA HIS A 176 13.87 9.13 -32.13
C HIS A 176 12.66 9.65 -32.95
N LEU A 177 12.89 10.13 -34.17
CA LEU A 177 11.82 10.59 -35.07
C LEU A 177 10.90 9.43 -35.49
N GLN A 178 11.45 8.24 -35.72
CA GLN A 178 10.67 7.02 -35.97
C GLN A 178 9.82 6.66 -34.74
N LEU A 179 10.39 6.68 -33.54
CA LEU A 179 9.65 6.44 -32.29
C LEU A 179 8.50 7.44 -32.12
N ARG A 180 8.71 8.71 -32.49
CA ARG A 180 7.67 9.75 -32.43
C ARG A 180 6.54 9.50 -33.44
N ALA A 181 6.88 9.07 -34.65
CA ALA A 181 5.88 8.64 -35.63
C ALA A 181 5.07 7.43 -35.11
N ASP A 182 5.69 6.57 -34.30
CA ASP A 182 5.07 5.41 -33.65
C ASP A 182 4.52 5.70 -32.23
N SER A 183 4.29 6.97 -31.87
CA SER A 183 3.91 7.35 -30.50
C SER A 183 2.58 6.77 -30.01
N LEU A 184 1.64 6.46 -30.92
CA LEU A 184 0.38 5.80 -30.57
C LEU A 184 0.60 4.37 -30.09
N ASN A 185 1.45 3.59 -30.78
CA ASN A 185 1.82 2.23 -30.38
C ASN A 185 2.60 2.26 -29.06
N LEU A 186 3.53 3.20 -28.89
CA LEU A 186 4.22 3.42 -27.63
C LEU A 186 3.24 3.68 -26.47
N SER A 187 2.24 4.52 -26.71
CA SER A 187 1.18 4.83 -25.74
C SER A 187 0.34 3.59 -25.40
N GLU A 188 -0.01 2.76 -26.38
CA GLU A 188 -0.77 1.53 -26.14
C GLU A 188 0.03 0.53 -25.29
N ILE A 189 1.30 0.30 -25.64
CA ILE A 189 2.19 -0.63 -24.94
C ILE A 189 2.39 -0.19 -23.48
N LEU A 190 2.73 1.07 -23.26
CA LEU A 190 2.99 1.58 -21.92
C LEU A 190 1.72 1.91 -21.14
N GLY A 191 0.60 2.15 -21.80
CA GLY A 191 -0.71 2.29 -21.16
C GLY A 191 -1.18 0.99 -20.50
N LYS A 192 -0.83 -0.16 -21.06
CA LYS A 192 -1.05 -1.47 -20.41
C LYS A 192 -0.23 -1.59 -19.12
N VAL A 193 1.03 -1.13 -19.15
CA VAL A 193 1.90 -1.08 -17.95
C VAL A 193 1.36 -0.10 -16.92
N ALA A 194 0.90 1.08 -17.34
CA ALA A 194 0.28 2.08 -16.47
C ALA A 194 -0.97 1.52 -15.78
N SER A 195 -1.82 0.83 -16.52
CA SER A 195 -3.04 0.20 -15.99
C SER A 195 -2.71 -0.91 -14.99
N GLN A 196 -1.71 -1.75 -15.31
CA GLN A 196 -1.23 -2.78 -14.39
C GLN A 196 -0.61 -2.16 -13.14
N PHE A 197 0.25 -1.15 -13.29
CA PHE A 197 0.85 -0.43 -12.17
C PHE A 197 -0.23 0.18 -11.29
N ALA A 198 -1.25 0.85 -11.84
CA ALA A 198 -2.33 1.44 -11.06
C ALA A 198 -3.09 0.39 -10.25
N GLY A 199 -3.43 -0.75 -10.88
CA GLY A 199 -4.12 -1.85 -10.20
C GLY A 199 -3.28 -2.52 -9.11
N GLU A 200 -1.99 -2.73 -9.36
CA GLU A 200 -1.06 -3.28 -8.37
C GLU A 200 -0.77 -2.28 -7.26
N PHE A 201 -0.59 -1.00 -7.60
CA PHE A 201 -0.38 0.07 -6.65
C PHE A 201 -1.57 0.24 -5.70
N GLU A 202 -2.81 0.18 -6.19
CA GLU A 202 -3.99 0.20 -5.33
C GLU A 202 -3.99 -0.97 -4.34
N ARG A 203 -3.61 -2.18 -4.78
CA ARG A 203 -3.50 -3.37 -3.92
C ARG A 203 -2.37 -3.24 -2.90
N MET A 204 -1.20 -2.79 -3.33
CA MET A 204 0.01 -2.68 -2.52
C MET A 204 -0.05 -1.52 -1.54
N SER A 205 -0.64 -0.39 -1.93
CA SER A 205 -0.76 0.79 -1.07
C SER A 205 -1.55 0.51 0.19
N PHE A 206 -2.59 -0.32 0.06
CA PHE A 206 -3.31 -0.88 1.19
C PHE A 206 -2.39 -1.72 2.08
N LEU A 207 -1.72 -2.73 1.50
CA LEU A 207 -0.87 -3.66 2.26
C LEU A 207 0.25 -2.92 2.98
N TYR A 208 0.82 -1.92 2.31
CA TYR A 208 1.89 -1.10 2.86
C TYR A 208 1.39 -0.15 3.94
N SER A 209 0.25 0.52 3.74
CA SER A 209 -0.39 1.34 4.77
C SER A 209 -0.74 0.53 6.00
N ALA A 210 -1.10 -0.73 5.79
CA ALA A 210 -1.45 -1.65 6.85
C ALA A 210 -0.21 -2.11 7.62
N LEU A 211 0.84 -2.52 6.90
CA LEU A 211 2.15 -2.83 7.46
C LEU A 211 2.73 -1.65 8.24
N TYR A 212 2.73 -0.44 7.67
CA TYR A 212 3.29 0.74 8.32
C TYR A 212 2.62 1.04 9.66
N ARG A 213 1.28 0.97 9.71
CA ARG A 213 0.57 1.09 10.99
C ARG A 213 0.95 -0.04 11.93
N TRP A 214 1.09 -1.26 11.43
CA TRP A 214 1.49 -2.38 12.26
C TRP A 214 2.90 -2.16 12.87
N THR A 215 3.90 -1.80 12.06
CA THR A 215 5.29 -1.57 12.50
C THR A 215 5.41 -0.38 13.45
N TRP A 216 4.66 0.70 13.22
CA TRP A 216 4.66 1.89 14.09
C TRP A 216 4.19 1.59 15.52
N HIS A 217 3.30 0.61 15.67
CA HIS A 217 2.74 0.28 16.97
C HIS A 217 3.41 -0.93 17.64
N HIS A 218 4.31 -1.62 16.94
CA HIS A 218 4.97 -2.85 17.40
C HIS A 218 6.50 -2.71 17.32
N HIS A 219 7.04 -1.60 17.80
CA HIS A 219 8.49 -1.34 17.84
C HIS A 219 9.29 -2.51 18.46
N ASP A 220 8.67 -3.31 19.33
CA ASP A 220 9.30 -4.46 20.02
C ASP A 220 9.24 -5.80 19.24
N ASP A 221 8.44 -5.93 18.16
CA ASP A 221 8.37 -7.13 17.29
C ASP A 221 8.80 -6.82 15.85
N PHE A 222 10.01 -6.24 15.75
CA PHE A 222 10.64 -5.89 14.48
C PHE A 222 10.91 -7.11 13.57
N ALA A 223 11.13 -8.29 14.17
CA ALA A 223 11.38 -9.52 13.42
C ALA A 223 10.12 -10.03 12.69
N GLY A 224 8.95 -10.02 13.34
CA GLY A 224 7.67 -10.33 12.68
C GLY A 224 7.32 -9.31 11.59
N SER A 225 7.61 -8.03 11.85
CA SER A 225 7.48 -6.91 10.91
C SER A 225 8.22 -7.16 9.60
N LEU A 226 9.48 -7.58 9.69
CA LEU A 226 10.32 -7.87 8.53
C LEU A 226 9.87 -9.12 7.76
N GLN A 227 9.42 -10.18 8.43
CA GLN A 227 8.95 -11.40 7.73
C GLN A 227 7.66 -11.15 6.93
N VAL A 228 6.74 -10.34 7.46
CA VAL A 228 5.52 -9.97 6.73
C VAL A 228 5.83 -9.01 5.59
N LEU A 229 6.76 -8.06 5.79
CA LEU A 229 7.27 -7.17 4.74
C LEU A 229 7.95 -7.95 3.61
N ASP A 230 8.83 -8.89 3.95
CA ASP A 230 9.55 -9.72 3.00
C ASP A 230 8.63 -10.72 2.28
N GLY A 231 7.65 -11.29 2.99
CA GLY A 231 6.58 -12.09 2.38
C GLY A 231 5.76 -11.26 1.38
N LEU A 232 5.37 -10.04 1.75
CA LEU A 232 4.64 -9.13 0.86
C LEU A 232 5.49 -8.61 -0.29
N GLN A 233 6.80 -8.37 -0.10
CA GLN A 233 7.73 -8.01 -1.17
C GLN A 233 7.93 -9.17 -2.16
N ARG A 234 8.08 -10.40 -1.67
CA ARG A 234 8.17 -11.60 -2.50
C ARG A 234 6.89 -11.84 -3.29
N LEU A 235 5.73 -11.54 -2.70
CA LEU A 235 4.43 -11.59 -3.36
C LEU A 235 4.28 -10.55 -4.46
N VAL A 236 4.71 -9.32 -4.20
CA VAL A 236 4.72 -8.23 -5.18
C VAL A 236 5.67 -8.53 -6.33
N ALA A 237 6.82 -9.17 -6.05
CA ALA A 237 7.79 -9.56 -7.06
C ALA A 237 7.31 -10.70 -7.98
N GLN A 238 6.32 -11.49 -7.55
CA GLN A 238 5.79 -12.64 -8.28
C GLN A 238 4.56 -12.31 -9.14
N CYS A 239 4.40 -11.06 -9.58
CA CYS A 239 3.25 -10.68 -10.41
C CYS A 239 3.22 -11.48 -11.74
N PRO A 240 2.07 -12.07 -12.13
CA PRO A 240 0.76 -11.98 -11.51
C PRO A 240 0.65 -12.76 -10.19
N LEU A 241 0.12 -12.11 -9.14
CA LEU A 241 -0.14 -12.71 -7.83
C LEU A 241 -0.87 -14.06 -8.03
N PRO A 242 -0.29 -15.19 -7.62
CA PRO A 242 -0.90 -16.49 -7.87
C PRO A 242 -2.24 -16.60 -7.13
N VAL A 243 -3.22 -17.17 -7.82
CA VAL A 243 -4.43 -17.71 -7.22
C VAL A 243 -4.02 -18.65 -6.07
N GLY A 244 -4.46 -18.37 -4.84
CA GLY A 244 -4.08 -19.16 -3.65
C GLY A 244 -3.19 -18.46 -2.60
N LEU A 245 -2.91 -17.16 -2.77
CA LEU A 245 -2.11 -16.33 -1.84
C LEU A 245 -2.42 -16.53 -0.34
N SER A 246 -3.71 -16.60 0.00
CA SER A 246 -4.18 -16.75 1.37
C SER A 246 -3.65 -18.03 2.02
N GLN A 247 -3.54 -19.11 1.26
CA GLN A 247 -3.02 -20.39 1.73
C GLN A 247 -1.51 -20.33 1.95
N SER A 248 -0.76 -19.68 1.05
CA SER A 248 0.71 -19.60 1.16
C SER A 248 1.21 -18.77 2.35
N LEU A 249 0.46 -17.74 2.75
CA LEU A 249 0.81 -16.85 3.86
C LEU A 249 0.20 -17.26 5.19
N GLY A 250 -0.73 -18.23 5.19
CA GLY A 250 -1.60 -18.46 6.34
C GLY A 250 -2.38 -17.20 6.73
N LEU A 251 -2.79 -16.39 5.75
CA LEU A 251 -3.58 -15.17 5.97
C LEU A 251 -4.94 -15.27 5.29
N THR A 252 -5.98 -14.86 5.99
CA THR A 252 -7.33 -14.69 5.45
C THR A 252 -7.59 -13.24 5.14
N PHE A 253 -8.06 -12.95 3.92
CA PHE A 253 -8.46 -11.62 3.48
C PHE A 253 -9.99 -11.53 3.41
N LEU A 254 -10.57 -10.51 4.06
CA LEU A 254 -11.98 -10.19 3.95
C LEU A 254 -12.13 -8.88 3.21
N ARG A 255 -12.72 -8.91 2.01
CA ARG A 255 -13.02 -7.72 1.21
C ARG A 255 -14.52 -7.49 1.15
N TRP A 256 -14.93 -6.24 1.26
CA TRP A 256 -16.31 -5.83 1.03
C TRP A 256 -16.39 -4.61 0.13
N HIS A 257 -17.51 -4.54 -0.56
CA HIS A 257 -17.93 -3.38 -1.33
C HIS A 257 -19.42 -3.22 -1.08
N SER A 258 -19.81 -2.07 -0.54
CA SER A 258 -21.20 -1.74 -0.25
C SER A 258 -21.52 -0.40 -0.87
N ARG A 259 -22.51 -0.37 -1.76
CA ARG A 259 -23.05 0.89 -2.26
C ARG A 259 -23.94 1.49 -1.17
N GLN A 260 -23.66 2.72 -0.76
CA GLN A 260 -24.61 3.50 0.01
C GLN A 260 -25.70 3.94 -0.98
N LEU A 261 -26.93 3.51 -0.74
CA LEU A 261 -28.08 4.04 -1.49
C LEU A 261 -28.16 5.55 -1.19
N GLU A 262 -27.87 6.38 -2.19
CA GLU A 262 -27.78 7.84 -2.09
C GLU A 262 -29.09 8.49 -1.61
N GLU A 263 -30.21 7.78 -1.76
CA GLU A 263 -31.57 8.25 -1.51
C GLU A 263 -31.86 8.67 -0.05
N ILE A 264 -31.02 8.34 0.93
CA ILE A 264 -31.23 8.70 2.34
C ILE A 264 -30.34 9.89 2.79
N SER A 265 -29.47 10.41 1.92
CA SER A 265 -28.46 11.40 2.34
C SER A 265 -28.99 12.84 2.47
N LYS A 266 -30.07 13.21 1.77
CA LYS A 266 -30.55 14.61 1.80
C LYS A 266 -31.24 14.99 3.12
N ASP A 267 -31.83 14.04 3.85
CA ASP A 267 -32.46 14.30 5.17
C ASP A 267 -31.53 14.02 6.37
N ARG A 268 -30.32 13.50 6.15
CA ARG A 268 -29.42 13.06 7.23
C ARG A 268 -28.51 14.13 7.80
N VAL A 269 -28.37 15.28 7.13
CA VAL A 269 -27.45 16.34 7.58
C VAL A 269 -27.98 17.10 8.82
N ALA A 270 -29.27 16.97 9.17
CA ALA A 270 -29.87 17.83 10.20
C ALA A 270 -30.01 17.24 11.63
N ASN A 271 -29.90 15.93 11.86
CA ASN A 271 -30.31 15.37 13.16
C ASN A 271 -29.26 14.49 13.87
N LYS A 272 -28.84 14.94 15.07
CA LYS A 272 -27.96 14.32 16.09
C LYS A 272 -28.33 12.89 16.57
N VAL A 273 -29.27 12.21 15.91
CA VAL A 273 -29.76 10.86 16.27
C VAL A 273 -28.80 9.73 15.81
N GLY A 274 -27.64 10.07 15.23
CA GLY A 274 -26.71 9.12 14.59
C GLY A 274 -26.01 8.12 15.54
N SER A 275 -25.80 8.46 16.82
CA SER A 275 -25.03 7.60 17.73
C SER A 275 -25.76 6.29 18.05
N SER A 276 -27.06 6.35 18.39
CA SER A 276 -27.84 5.17 18.80
C SER A 276 -27.99 4.14 17.68
N ARG A 277 -28.21 4.59 16.43
CA ARG A 277 -28.34 3.67 15.28
C ARG A 277 -27.05 2.89 14.97
N SER A 278 -25.88 3.53 15.11
CA SER A 278 -24.60 2.86 14.88
C SER A 278 -24.35 1.74 15.90
N VAL A 279 -24.62 2.01 17.18
CA VAL A 279 -24.49 1.04 18.28
C VAL A 279 -25.47 -0.12 18.11
N ILE A 280 -26.72 0.15 17.75
CA ILE A 280 -27.74 -0.89 17.47
C ILE A 280 -27.27 -1.79 16.32
N SER A 281 -26.71 -1.21 15.25
CA SER A 281 -26.19 -1.97 14.11
C SER A 281 -24.97 -2.81 14.49
N ALA A 282 -24.01 -2.25 15.23
CA ALA A 282 -22.83 -2.96 15.72
C ALA A 282 -23.22 -4.17 16.57
N ARG A 283 -24.13 -3.95 17.54
CA ARG A 283 -24.68 -5.00 18.42
C ARG A 283 -25.36 -6.12 17.63
N ALA A 284 -26.21 -5.78 16.67
CA ALA A 284 -26.89 -6.78 15.85
C ALA A 284 -25.90 -7.62 15.04
N VAL A 285 -24.91 -6.98 14.41
CA VAL A 285 -23.86 -7.66 13.63
C VAL A 285 -22.99 -8.54 14.53
N TYR A 286 -22.64 -8.05 15.73
CA TYR A 286 -21.90 -8.81 16.73
C TYR A 286 -22.64 -10.08 17.12
N LEU A 287 -23.91 -9.99 17.53
CA LEU A 287 -24.71 -11.16 17.94
C LEU A 287 -24.88 -12.19 16.82
N VAL A 288 -24.97 -11.75 15.56
CA VAL A 288 -25.01 -12.67 14.41
C VAL A 288 -23.64 -13.33 14.20
N THR A 289 -22.55 -12.56 14.25
CA THR A 289 -21.20 -13.08 14.05
C THR A 289 -20.80 -14.04 15.17
N ARG A 290 -21.08 -13.69 16.43
CA ARG A 290 -20.89 -14.54 17.62
C ARG A 290 -21.61 -15.87 17.46
N ARG A 291 -22.90 -15.87 17.10
CA ARG A 291 -23.67 -17.10 16.89
C ARG A 291 -23.07 -17.99 15.79
N ARG A 292 -22.53 -17.41 14.71
CA ARG A 292 -21.85 -18.17 13.65
C ARG A 292 -20.58 -18.83 14.18
N ILE A 293 -19.73 -18.09 14.88
CA ILE A 293 -18.50 -18.62 15.49
C ILE A 293 -18.86 -19.71 16.51
N ALA A 294 -19.82 -19.47 17.39
CA ALA A 294 -20.26 -20.45 18.39
C ALA A 294 -20.76 -21.75 17.76
N ARG A 295 -21.63 -21.68 16.75
CA ARG A 295 -22.11 -22.88 16.03
C ARG A 295 -20.97 -23.67 15.39
N TRP A 296 -19.99 -22.96 14.83
CA TRP A 296 -18.82 -23.59 14.23
C TRP A 296 -17.95 -24.31 15.27
N ILE A 297 -17.69 -23.67 16.42
CA ILE A 297 -16.88 -24.24 17.51
C ILE A 297 -17.59 -25.42 18.16
N PHE A 298 -18.85 -25.25 18.57
CA PHE A 298 -19.54 -26.24 19.40
C PHE A 298 -20.25 -27.34 18.61
N ARG A 299 -20.49 -27.15 17.30
CA ARG A 299 -21.20 -28.11 16.42
C ARG A 299 -22.54 -28.62 16.96
N ARG A 300 -23.18 -27.90 17.89
CA ARG A 300 -24.39 -28.30 18.65
C ARG A 300 -25.57 -27.37 18.42
N ALA A 301 -26.77 -27.86 18.74
CA ALA A 301 -28.04 -27.21 18.41
C ALA A 301 -28.35 -25.96 19.25
N SER A 302 -27.93 -25.89 20.52
CA SER A 302 -28.17 -24.74 21.40
C SER A 302 -26.89 -23.99 21.73
N VAL A 303 -26.74 -22.78 21.16
CA VAL A 303 -25.62 -21.88 21.46
C VAL A 303 -25.72 -21.33 22.88
N GLU A 304 -26.93 -21.05 23.38
CA GLU A 304 -27.10 -20.46 24.71
C GLU A 304 -26.67 -21.41 25.84
N GLU A 305 -26.97 -22.70 25.70
CA GLU A 305 -26.59 -23.70 26.70
C GLU A 305 -25.07 -23.91 26.75
N GLU A 306 -24.45 -23.99 25.56
CA GLU A 306 -22.99 -24.10 25.44
C GLU A 306 -22.28 -22.88 25.99
N ASP A 307 -22.79 -21.68 25.69
CA ASP A 307 -22.28 -20.46 26.28
C ASP A 307 -22.37 -20.52 27.82
N ARG A 308 -23.54 -20.87 28.38
CA ARG A 308 -23.70 -20.96 29.85
C ARG A 308 -22.72 -21.94 30.47
N ARG A 309 -22.59 -23.13 29.89
CA ARG A 309 -21.64 -24.18 30.32
C ARG A 309 -20.21 -23.68 30.30
N LEU A 310 -19.81 -23.03 29.21
CA LEU A 310 -18.45 -22.53 29.01
C LEU A 310 -18.11 -21.44 30.03
N TRP A 311 -19.04 -20.52 30.29
CA TRP A 311 -18.88 -19.46 31.28
C TRP A 311 -18.85 -19.99 32.72
N GLN A 312 -19.65 -21.00 33.05
CA GLN A 312 -19.58 -21.67 34.35
C GLN A 312 -18.19 -22.30 34.55
N ARG A 313 -17.74 -23.10 33.57
CA ARG A 313 -16.40 -23.72 33.60
C ARG A 313 -15.29 -22.66 33.71
N PHE A 314 -15.43 -21.53 33.02
CA PHE A 314 -14.46 -20.43 33.07
C PHE A 314 -14.44 -19.74 34.44
N SER A 315 -15.60 -19.61 35.09
CA SER A 315 -15.72 -19.01 36.42
C SER A 315 -15.07 -19.88 37.51
N ASP A 316 -15.01 -21.20 37.26
CA ASP A 316 -14.36 -22.18 38.14
C ASP A 316 -12.86 -22.36 37.84
N ILE A 317 -12.26 -21.54 36.96
CA ILE A 317 -10.84 -21.67 36.59
C ILE A 317 -9.94 -21.41 37.80
N LYS A 318 -9.03 -22.37 38.04
CA LYS A 318 -7.93 -22.21 38.98
C LYS A 318 -6.91 -21.21 38.41
N PRO A 319 -6.36 -20.26 39.19
CA PRO A 319 -5.42 -19.25 38.71
C PRO A 319 -4.20 -19.80 37.94
N GLN A 320 -3.81 -21.04 38.23
CA GLN A 320 -2.67 -21.73 37.63
C GLN A 320 -2.97 -22.51 36.34
N LEU A 321 -4.22 -22.51 35.85
CA LEU A 321 -4.57 -23.24 34.62
C LEU A 321 -3.83 -22.63 33.43
N LEU A 322 -3.08 -23.45 32.69
CA LEU A 322 -2.31 -23.00 31.53
C LEU A 322 -3.23 -22.85 30.31
N VAL A 323 -2.83 -22.03 29.34
CA VAL A 323 -3.58 -21.84 28.09
C VAL A 323 -3.75 -23.16 27.32
N ASP A 324 -2.72 -24.02 27.29
CA ASP A 324 -2.79 -25.31 26.60
C ASP A 324 -3.69 -26.35 27.28
N ASP A 325 -4.04 -26.15 28.55
CA ASP A 325 -4.99 -27.02 29.27
C ASP A 325 -6.46 -26.72 28.88
N TRP A 326 -6.71 -25.73 28.01
CA TRP A 326 -8.03 -25.33 27.55
C TRP A 326 -8.18 -25.47 26.03
N PRO A 327 -9.35 -25.92 25.51
CA PRO A 327 -9.60 -25.92 24.06
C PRO A 327 -9.47 -24.52 23.46
N ARG A 328 -8.42 -24.27 22.69
CA ARG A 328 -8.02 -22.93 22.25
C ARG A 328 -9.12 -22.12 21.56
N LEU A 329 -9.94 -22.77 20.74
CA LEU A 329 -11.09 -22.14 20.07
C LEU A 329 -12.13 -21.62 21.08
N GLU A 330 -12.42 -22.41 22.12
CA GLU A 330 -13.35 -22.03 23.18
C GLU A 330 -12.81 -20.86 24.01
N LEU A 331 -11.50 -20.87 24.31
CA LEU A 331 -10.87 -19.79 25.05
C LEU A 331 -10.86 -18.48 24.24
N ALA A 332 -10.52 -18.56 22.95
CA ALA A 332 -10.58 -17.41 22.05
C ALA A 332 -12.00 -16.84 21.92
N TYR A 333 -13.01 -17.71 21.90
CA TYR A 333 -14.42 -17.32 21.87
C TYR A 333 -14.86 -16.61 23.15
N LEU A 334 -14.48 -17.12 24.33
CA LEU A 334 -14.75 -16.44 25.61
C LEU A 334 -14.14 -15.04 25.65
N PHE A 335 -12.92 -14.91 25.15
CA PHE A 335 -12.18 -13.65 25.18
C PHE A 335 -12.78 -12.65 24.21
N LEU A 336 -13.16 -13.10 23.01
CA LEU A 336 -13.95 -12.29 22.08
C LEU A 336 -15.23 -11.79 22.74
N CYS A 337 -15.96 -12.68 23.43
CA CYS A 337 -17.22 -12.31 24.08
C CYS A 337 -17.00 -11.29 25.20
N SER A 338 -16.05 -11.56 26.09
CA SER A 338 -15.69 -10.65 27.19
C SER A 338 -15.30 -9.28 26.67
N TYR A 339 -14.51 -9.23 25.59
CA TYR A 339 -14.06 -7.97 25.01
C TYR A 339 -15.22 -7.23 24.33
N MET A 340 -15.89 -7.87 23.38
CA MET A 340 -16.86 -7.21 22.50
C MET A 340 -18.14 -6.82 23.24
N GLU A 341 -18.57 -7.55 24.26
CA GLU A 341 -19.76 -7.21 25.03
C GLU A 341 -19.57 -5.95 25.87
N SER A 342 -18.33 -5.71 26.34
CA SER A 342 -17.97 -4.44 26.96
C SER A 342 -18.03 -3.29 25.95
N PHE A 343 -17.60 -3.54 24.70
CA PHE A 343 -17.60 -2.56 23.62
C PHE A 343 -19.01 -2.19 23.12
N VAL A 344 -19.89 -3.17 22.84
CA VAL A 344 -21.24 -2.91 22.30
C VAL A 344 -22.26 -2.49 23.35
N ALA A 345 -21.81 -2.20 24.59
CA ALA A 345 -22.65 -1.81 25.72
C ALA A 345 -23.87 -2.73 25.93
N LEU A 346 -23.66 -4.04 25.78
CA LEU A 346 -24.69 -5.01 26.15
C LEU A 346 -24.87 -4.95 27.66
N PRO A 347 -26.10 -4.85 28.20
CA PRO A 347 -26.32 -4.98 29.63
C PRO A 347 -25.84 -6.37 30.03
N LEU A 348 -24.65 -6.41 30.62
CA LEU A 348 -24.09 -7.61 31.18
C LEU A 348 -24.95 -7.92 32.41
N ASP A 349 -25.95 -8.78 32.27
CA ASP A 349 -26.59 -9.45 33.42
C ASP A 349 -25.61 -10.45 34.11
N ARG A 350 -24.32 -10.29 33.82
CA ARG A 350 -23.19 -11.11 34.21
C ARG A 350 -22.24 -10.19 34.96
N ARG A 351 -22.61 -9.86 36.20
CA ARG A 351 -21.84 -8.98 37.11
C ARG A 351 -20.42 -9.50 37.41
N HIS A 352 -20.09 -10.72 37.01
CA HIS A 352 -18.76 -11.33 37.13
C HIS A 352 -17.77 -10.90 36.02
N LEU A 353 -18.21 -10.17 34.98
CA LEU A 353 -17.39 -9.79 33.82
C LEU A 353 -16.51 -8.54 34.01
N ILE A 354 -16.65 -7.82 35.13
CA ILE A 354 -15.97 -6.52 35.35
C ILE A 354 -14.44 -6.66 35.45
N VAL A 355 -13.91 -7.85 35.73
CA VAL A 355 -12.45 -8.09 35.85
C VAL A 355 -11.73 -7.99 34.48
N PHE A 356 -12.47 -8.05 33.37
CA PHE A 356 -11.90 -8.28 32.04
C PHE A 356 -12.02 -7.14 31.05
N ALA A 357 -12.77 -6.08 31.36
CA ALA A 357 -12.82 -4.91 30.47
C ALA A 357 -11.43 -4.25 30.44
N PRO A 358 -10.69 -4.24 29.31
CA PRO A 358 -9.67 -3.23 29.16
C PRO A 358 -10.37 -1.87 29.37
N GLN A 359 -9.72 -0.93 30.05
CA GLN A 359 -10.15 0.47 29.99
C GLN A 359 -10.34 0.75 28.50
N PRO A 360 -11.57 1.08 28.03
CA PRO A 360 -11.78 1.30 26.61
C PRO A 360 -10.81 2.40 26.22
N GLU A 361 -9.78 2.03 25.44
CA GLU A 361 -8.82 3.05 25.03
C GLU A 361 -9.61 4.13 24.30
N PRO A 362 -9.42 5.41 24.65
CA PRO A 362 -10.21 6.52 24.10
C PRO A 362 -10.19 6.57 22.56
N TYR A 363 -9.22 5.90 21.92
CA TYR A 363 -9.12 5.73 20.47
C TYR A 363 -10.28 4.98 19.80
N TRP A 364 -10.99 4.08 20.51
CA TRP A 364 -12.12 3.34 19.91
C TRP A 364 -13.47 4.05 20.07
N HIS A 365 -13.52 5.12 20.86
CA HIS A 365 -14.66 6.05 20.85
C HIS A 365 -14.59 7.06 19.69
N THR A 366 -13.61 6.91 18.78
CA THR A 366 -13.49 7.77 17.62
C THR A 366 -14.70 7.63 16.69
N GLU A 367 -15.10 8.77 16.12
CA GLU A 367 -16.24 8.91 15.21
C GLU A 367 -16.24 7.88 14.06
N ARG A 368 -15.07 7.33 13.71
CA ARG A 368 -14.88 6.36 12.63
C ARG A 368 -15.67 5.05 12.79
N LEU A 369 -15.84 4.50 13.99
CA LEU A 369 -16.62 3.27 14.15
C LEU A 369 -18.10 3.50 13.82
N ARG A 370 -18.60 4.73 14.00
CA ARG A 370 -19.99 5.07 13.63
C ARG A 370 -20.23 4.96 12.12
N GLU A 371 -19.16 5.01 11.34
CA GLU A 371 -19.20 4.94 9.87
C GLU A 371 -19.05 3.50 9.33
N PHE A 372 -18.83 2.52 10.21
CA PHE A 372 -18.67 1.13 9.79
C PHE A 372 -19.97 0.60 9.20
N SER A 373 -19.85 0.01 8.00
CA SER A 373 -20.92 -0.79 7.42
C SER A 373 -21.10 -2.09 8.22
N ARG A 374 -22.23 -2.79 8.02
CA ARG A 374 -22.44 -4.12 8.62
C ARG A 374 -21.33 -5.10 8.25
N SER A 375 -20.81 -5.01 7.03
CA SER A 375 -19.67 -5.80 6.58
C SER A 375 -18.40 -5.40 7.32
N ALA A 376 -18.09 -4.12 7.47
CA ALA A 376 -16.91 -3.68 8.22
C ALA A 376 -16.93 -4.19 9.68
N TYR A 377 -18.09 -4.11 10.37
CA TYR A 377 -18.24 -4.69 11.71
C TYR A 377 -18.02 -6.21 11.73
N SER A 378 -18.61 -6.95 10.80
CA SER A 378 -18.43 -8.40 10.73
C SER A 378 -16.96 -8.77 10.47
N ALA A 379 -16.28 -8.02 9.59
CA ALA A 379 -14.87 -8.21 9.29
C ALA A 379 -14.00 -7.98 10.53
N TRP A 380 -14.32 -6.94 11.29
CA TRP A 380 -13.64 -6.60 12.54
C TRP A 380 -13.78 -7.68 13.61
N PHE A 381 -14.99 -8.21 13.83
CA PHE A 381 -15.23 -9.27 14.81
C PHE A 381 -14.50 -10.56 14.45
N LEU A 382 -14.52 -10.96 13.17
CA LEU A 382 -13.78 -12.15 12.70
C LEU A 382 -12.27 -11.97 12.84
N CYS A 383 -11.76 -10.79 12.48
CA CYS A 383 -10.35 -10.44 12.64
C CYS A 383 -9.94 -10.49 14.12
N SER A 384 -10.74 -9.90 15.00
CA SER A 384 -10.49 -9.92 16.45
C SER A 384 -10.44 -11.34 17.01
N PHE A 385 -11.36 -12.22 16.60
CA PHE A 385 -11.34 -13.62 17.01
C PHE A 385 -10.06 -14.33 16.58
N SER A 386 -9.66 -14.17 15.31
CA SER A 386 -8.42 -14.77 14.79
C SER A 386 -7.19 -14.29 15.56
N MET A 387 -7.09 -12.98 15.79
CA MET A 387 -5.95 -12.40 16.51
C MET A 387 -5.85 -12.93 17.94
N ILE A 388 -6.99 -13.06 18.65
CA ILE A 388 -7.03 -13.68 19.99
C ILE A 388 -6.58 -15.14 19.91
N TYR A 389 -7.10 -15.92 18.96
CA TYR A 389 -6.75 -17.33 18.78
C TYR A 389 -5.25 -17.55 18.56
N HIS A 390 -4.63 -16.74 17.70
CA HIS A 390 -3.20 -16.81 17.42
C HIS A 390 -2.34 -16.23 18.54
N GLY A 391 -2.81 -15.18 19.23
CA GLY A 391 -2.17 -14.65 20.43
C GLY A 391 -2.09 -15.69 21.54
N LEU A 392 -3.18 -16.42 21.79
CA LEU A 392 -3.20 -17.56 22.72
C LEU A 392 -2.19 -18.65 22.33
N SER A 393 -2.00 -18.91 21.03
CA SER A 393 -1.02 -19.90 20.55
C SER A 393 0.43 -19.51 20.87
N LYS A 394 0.75 -18.20 20.91
CA LYS A 394 2.08 -17.70 21.29
C LYS A 394 2.33 -17.76 22.80
N HIS A 395 1.28 -17.85 23.61
CA HIS A 395 1.33 -17.77 25.07
C HIS A 395 0.85 -19.06 25.75
N ARG A 396 1.12 -20.20 25.10
CA ARG A 396 0.64 -21.53 25.52
C ARG A 396 1.02 -21.92 26.95
N ASP A 397 2.21 -21.48 27.38
CA ASP A 397 2.81 -21.81 28.69
C ASP A 397 2.42 -20.81 29.78
N LEU A 398 1.62 -19.78 29.46
CA LEU A 398 1.15 -18.83 30.45
C LEU A 398 -0.12 -19.33 31.13
N PRO A 399 -0.31 -19.04 32.43
CA PRO A 399 -1.62 -19.13 33.05
C PRO A 399 -2.63 -18.30 32.26
N VAL A 400 -3.85 -18.80 32.11
CA VAL A 400 -4.93 -18.15 31.35
C VAL A 400 -5.12 -16.69 31.77
N LEU A 401 -5.07 -16.40 33.08
CA LEU A 401 -5.19 -15.04 33.61
C LEU A 401 -4.02 -14.13 33.20
N ASN A 402 -2.81 -14.67 33.07
CA ASN A 402 -1.65 -13.90 32.60
C ASN A 402 -1.72 -13.66 31.09
N ALA A 403 -2.12 -14.66 30.31
CA ALA A 403 -2.36 -14.50 28.88
C ALA A 403 -3.41 -13.40 28.58
N ILE A 404 -4.44 -13.28 29.43
CA ILE A 404 -5.41 -12.18 29.39
C ILE A 404 -4.72 -10.83 29.59
N GLN A 405 -3.86 -10.70 30.60
CA GLN A 405 -3.18 -9.43 30.88
C GLN A 405 -2.22 -9.05 29.75
N VAL A 406 -1.51 -10.02 29.18
CA VAL A 406 -0.65 -9.81 28.01
C VAL A 406 -1.49 -9.34 26.81
N MET A 407 -2.64 -9.98 26.54
CA MET A 407 -3.54 -9.58 25.45
C MET A 407 -4.32 -8.29 25.72
N LYS A 408 -4.46 -7.84 26.97
CA LYS A 408 -4.95 -6.49 27.30
C LYS A 408 -3.92 -5.42 26.94
N ARG A 409 -2.63 -5.74 27.06
CA ARG A 409 -1.50 -4.84 26.75
C ARG A 409 -1.12 -4.86 25.29
N HIS A 410 -1.28 -6.00 24.62
CA HIS A 410 -1.17 -6.08 23.18
C HIS A 410 -2.42 -5.47 22.58
N PRO A 411 -2.35 -4.39 21.82
CA PRO A 411 -3.49 -3.96 21.05
C PRO A 411 -3.75 -5.05 19.99
N VAL A 412 -4.61 -6.00 20.33
CA VAL A 412 -5.37 -6.86 19.40
C VAL A 412 -6.07 -5.99 18.33
N TRP A 413 -6.09 -4.68 18.53
CA TRP A 413 -6.90 -3.64 17.91
C TRP A 413 -6.34 -3.03 16.63
N LEU A 414 -5.12 -3.31 16.19
CA LEU A 414 -4.66 -2.85 14.88
C LEU A 414 -5.04 -3.82 13.76
N THR A 415 -6.26 -4.33 13.85
CA THR A 415 -6.93 -4.85 12.65
C THR A 415 -6.83 -3.74 11.61
N THR A 416 -6.08 -4.00 10.55
CA THR A 416 -5.91 -3.06 9.45
C THR A 416 -7.13 -3.15 8.56
N ILE A 417 -8.22 -2.68 9.14
CA ILE A 417 -9.43 -2.33 8.44
C ILE A 417 -9.11 -1.00 7.76
N SER A 418 -8.78 -1.09 6.47
CA SER A 418 -8.84 0.11 5.64
C SER A 418 -10.26 0.22 5.12
N ILE A 419 -10.84 1.40 5.33
CA ILE A 419 -12.13 1.77 4.78
C ILE A 419 -11.84 2.90 3.81
N VAL A 420 -12.12 2.65 2.53
CA VAL A 420 -12.16 3.71 1.52
C VAL A 420 -13.63 4.08 1.35
N GLN A 421 -13.97 5.27 1.82
CA GLN A 421 -15.27 5.89 1.59
C GLN A 421 -15.11 6.84 0.41
N SER A 422 -15.75 6.52 -0.70
CA SER A 422 -16.02 7.48 -1.77
C SER A 422 -17.51 7.79 -1.78
N VAL A 423 -17.91 8.88 -2.44
CA VAL A 423 -19.33 9.25 -2.59
C VAL A 423 -20.12 8.03 -3.10
N GLY A 424 -21.12 7.61 -2.32
CA GLY A 424 -21.99 6.48 -2.65
C GLY A 424 -21.40 5.07 -2.47
N VAL A 425 -20.13 4.91 -2.08
CA VAL A 425 -19.48 3.59 -1.95
C VAL A 425 -18.63 3.50 -0.69
N ASN A 426 -18.96 2.53 0.16
CA ASN A 426 -18.12 2.08 1.26
C ASN A 426 -17.48 0.75 0.86
N SER A 427 -16.19 0.80 0.57
CA SER A 427 -15.38 -0.38 0.30
C SER A 427 -14.30 -0.52 1.35
N GLY A 428 -13.87 -1.74 1.60
CA GLY A 428 -12.79 -1.97 2.52
C GLY A 428 -12.29 -3.40 2.49
N MET A 429 -11.19 -3.59 3.20
CA MET A 429 -10.56 -4.88 3.35
C MET A 429 -9.93 -4.97 4.74
N CYS A 430 -9.92 -6.17 5.30
CA CYS A 430 -9.05 -6.52 6.43
C CYS A 430 -8.38 -7.86 6.14
N TYR A 431 -7.28 -8.13 6.84
CA TYR A 431 -6.62 -9.42 6.82
C TYR A 431 -6.24 -9.85 8.23
N PHE A 432 -6.10 -11.14 8.44
CA PHE A 432 -5.68 -11.73 9.71
C PHE A 432 -5.14 -13.14 9.49
N PRO A 433 -4.34 -13.68 10.43
CA PRO A 433 -3.90 -15.07 10.39
C PRO A 433 -5.06 -16.07 10.25
N THR A 434 -4.96 -17.01 9.32
CA THR A 434 -6.04 -17.96 9.05
C THR A 434 -6.31 -18.83 10.28
N VAL A 435 -7.60 -19.00 10.58
CA VAL A 435 -8.07 -20.01 11.54
C VAL A 435 -8.85 -21.03 10.72
N GLU A 436 -8.35 -22.27 10.69
CA GLU A 436 -8.88 -23.32 9.84
C GLU A 436 -10.37 -23.57 10.12
N GLY A 437 -11.21 -23.54 9.08
CA GLY A 437 -12.64 -23.77 9.19
C GLY A 437 -13.48 -22.59 9.71
N MET A 438 -12.87 -21.47 10.10
CA MET A 438 -13.61 -20.32 10.64
C MET A 438 -14.67 -19.80 9.65
N PRO A 439 -15.92 -19.52 10.09
CA PRO A 439 -16.98 -19.07 9.20
C PRO A 439 -16.76 -17.62 8.75
N LEU A 440 -16.44 -17.43 7.47
CA LEU A 440 -16.13 -16.12 6.89
C LEU A 440 -17.34 -15.41 6.25
N ALA A 441 -18.57 -15.89 6.44
CA ALA A 441 -19.75 -15.19 5.93
C ALA A 441 -19.92 -13.84 6.65
N PRO A 442 -20.33 -12.75 5.94
CA PRO A 442 -20.89 -12.71 4.59
C PRO A 442 -19.85 -12.52 3.47
N PHE A 443 -18.56 -12.56 3.79
CA PHE A 443 -17.51 -12.37 2.79
C PHE A 443 -17.50 -13.57 1.85
N LYS A 444 -17.48 -13.29 0.55
CA LYS A 444 -17.22 -14.34 -0.43
C LYS A 444 -15.79 -14.80 -0.17
N THR A 445 -15.62 -16.03 0.31
CA THR A 445 -14.33 -16.67 0.24
C THR A 445 -14.02 -16.80 -1.23
N GLY A 446 -13.06 -16.01 -1.71
CA GLY A 446 -12.52 -16.22 -3.03
C GLY A 446 -11.84 -17.58 -3.03
N ASN A 447 -12.60 -18.66 -3.27
CA ASN A 447 -12.09 -19.69 -4.15
C ASN A 447 -12.05 -19.03 -5.52
N VAL A 448 -11.05 -18.16 -5.70
CA VAL A 448 -10.57 -17.80 -7.03
C VAL A 448 -10.12 -19.16 -7.57
N ARG A 449 -10.93 -19.77 -8.42
CA ARG A 449 -10.48 -20.90 -9.24
C ARG A 449 -9.73 -20.32 -10.42
#